data_AF-A0AAV6XA02-F1
#
_entry.id   AF-A0AAV6XA02-F1
#
_cell.length_a   1.000
_cell.length_b   1.000
_cell.length_c   1.000
_cell.angle_alpha   90.00
_cell.angle_beta   90.00
_cell.angle_gamma   90.00
#
_symmetry.space_group_name_H-M   'P 1'
#
loop_
_entity.id
_entity.type
_entity.pdbx_description
1 polymer ?
#
loop_
_entity_poly.entity_id
_entity_poly.type
_entity_poly.pdbx_seq_one_letter_code
_entity_poly.pdbx_strand_id
1 'polypeptide(L)'
;MFFTVKVMFSLVSLMLLVCSSFVSSETLCPDNVFKNIFVLAGQSNMAGRGGATNNTTWDGIVLPECRPNPRILRLNAVLKWEEVQEPPHQDIDSTKICDVGPGMAFSNSVL
;
A
#
# COMPACT_ATOMS: atom_id res chain seq x y z
N MET A 1 -53.87 1.70 -15.35
CA MET A 1 -52.48 2.01 -15.75
C MET A 1 -51.80 3.01 -14.80
N PHE A 2 -52.40 4.17 -14.51
CA PHE A 2 -51.79 5.20 -13.63
C PHE A 2 -51.57 4.79 -12.16
N PHE A 3 -52.44 3.95 -11.59
CA PHE A 3 -52.31 3.48 -10.20
C PHE A 3 -51.06 2.60 -10.00
N THR A 4 -50.80 1.70 -10.95
CA THR A 4 -49.66 0.78 -10.92
C THR A 4 -48.31 1.52 -11.00
N VAL A 5 -48.23 2.58 -11.81
CA VAL A 5 -47.02 3.41 -11.94
C VAL A 5 -46.67 4.12 -10.62
N LYS A 6 -47.68 4.63 -9.90
CA LYS A 6 -47.49 5.28 -8.59
C LYS A 6 -46.98 4.32 -7.53
N VAL A 7 -47.51 3.10 -7.49
CA VAL A 7 -47.06 2.06 -6.54
C VAL A 7 -45.62 1.64 -6.84
N MET A 8 -45.26 1.49 -8.12
CA MET A 8 -43.90 1.12 -8.53
C MET A 8 -42.88 2.21 -8.16
N PHE A 9 -43.21 3.49 -8.37
CA PHE A 9 -42.37 4.61 -7.94
C PHE A 9 -42.18 4.66 -6.42
N SER A 10 -43.24 4.37 -5.65
CA SER A 10 -43.18 4.32 -4.19
C SER A 10 -42.28 3.19 -3.68
N LEU A 11 -42.34 2.02 -4.33
CA LEU A 11 -41.50 0.87 -3.96
C LEU A 11 -40.02 1.14 -4.27
N VAL A 12 -39.73 1.74 -5.43
CA VAL A 12 -38.35 2.13 -5.80
C VAL A 12 -37.78 3.17 -4.83
N SER A 13 -38.59 4.18 -4.45
CA SER A 13 -38.19 5.17 -3.46
C SER A 13 -37.89 4.55 -2.09
N LEU A 14 -38.73 3.60 -1.65
CA LEU A 14 -38.52 2.89 -0.39
C LEU A 14 -37.25 2.04 -0.43
N MET A 15 -36.97 1.36 -1.54
CA MET A 15 -35.74 0.59 -1.73
C MET A 15 -34.50 1.49 -1.69
N LEU A 16 -34.54 2.68 -2.31
CA LEU A 16 -33.43 3.64 -2.26
C LEU A 16 -33.18 4.17 -0.83
N LEU A 17 -34.23 4.41 -0.05
CA LEU A 17 -34.16 4.80 1.37
C LEU A 17 -33.59 3.70 2.27
N VAL A 18 -33.91 2.44 1.97
CA VAL A 18 -33.31 1.29 2.66
C VAL A 18 -31.85 1.14 2.26
N CYS A 19 -31.50 1.24 0.97
CA CYS A 19 -30.11 1.15 0.53
C CYS A 19 -29.21 2.24 1.13
N SER A 20 -29.71 3.47 1.34
CA SER A 20 -28.92 4.54 1.96
C SER A 20 -28.68 4.32 3.46
N SER A 21 -29.55 3.57 4.15
CA SER A 21 -29.36 3.21 5.56
C SER A 21 -28.43 2.00 5.77
N PHE A 22 -28.14 1.24 4.71
CA PHE A 22 -27.15 0.16 4.71
C PHE A 22 -25.73 0.61 4.33
N VAL A 23 -25.54 1.88 3.94
CA VAL A 23 -24.20 2.45 3.76
C VAL A 23 -23.61 2.68 5.15
N SER A 24 -22.92 1.66 5.66
CA SER A 24 -22.08 1.79 6.84
C SER A 24 -20.87 2.66 6.47
N SER A 25 -20.76 3.83 7.08
CA SER A 25 -19.54 4.62 7.03
C SER A 25 -18.54 3.95 7.98
N GLU A 26 -17.42 3.44 7.47
CA GLU A 26 -16.33 2.98 8.34
C GLU A 26 -15.85 4.17 9.16
N THR A 27 -16.17 4.16 10.45
CA THR A 27 -15.63 5.13 11.40
C THR A 27 -14.17 4.74 11.60
N LEU A 28 -13.25 5.49 10.98
CA LEU A 28 -11.82 5.38 11.28
C LEU A 28 -11.65 5.54 12.80
N CYS A 29 -11.22 4.47 13.46
CA CYS A 29 -10.99 4.43 14.89
C CYS A 29 -10.12 5.63 15.34
N PRO A 30 -10.34 6.17 16.55
CA PRO A 30 -9.70 7.39 17.04
C PRO A 30 -8.22 7.23 17.43
N ASP A 31 -7.56 6.14 17.04
CA ASP A 31 -6.09 6.10 16.99
C ASP A 31 -5.66 6.84 15.73
N ASN A 32 -5.77 8.16 15.76
CA ASN A 32 -5.28 9.05 14.71
C ASN A 32 -3.75 9.10 14.75
N VAL A 33 -3.11 7.94 14.64
CA VAL A 33 -1.71 7.85 14.24
C VAL A 33 -1.72 8.31 12.80
N PHE A 34 -1.29 9.55 12.55
CA PHE A 34 -1.09 10.04 11.20
C PHE A 34 -0.16 9.06 10.46
N LYS A 35 -0.72 8.31 9.52
CA LYS A 35 0.04 7.38 8.67
C LYS A 35 0.47 8.14 7.43
N ASN A 36 1.77 8.34 7.26
CA ASN A 36 2.33 8.90 6.04
C ASN A 36 2.50 7.78 5.01
N ILE A 37 1.91 7.94 3.82
CA ILE A 37 2.04 7.00 2.72
C ILE A 37 2.90 7.65 1.64
N PHE A 38 3.97 6.98 1.24
CA PHE A 38 4.87 7.41 0.17
C PHE A 38 4.81 6.39 -0.96
N VAL A 39 4.68 6.89 -2.20
CA VAL A 39 4.72 6.05 -3.39
C VAL A 39 6.13 6.10 -3.97
N LEU A 40 6.82 4.96 -3.96
CA LEU A 40 8.12 4.80 -4.62
C LEU A 40 7.87 4.23 -6.01
N ALA A 41 8.14 5.02 -7.04
CA ALA A 41 7.95 4.62 -8.43
C ALA A 41 9.13 5.12 -9.28
N GLY A 42 9.47 4.37 -10.32
CA GLY A 42 10.58 4.68 -11.20
C GLY A 42 11.09 3.44 -11.92
N GLN A 43 12.34 3.54 -12.39
CA GLN A 43 13.04 2.45 -13.04
C GLN A 43 13.93 1.67 -12.05
N SER A 44 14.88 0.90 -12.58
CA SER A 44 15.86 0.08 -11.85
C SER A 44 16.46 0.73 -10.60
N ASN A 45 16.84 2.00 -10.63
CA ASN A 45 17.49 2.68 -9.50
C ASN A 45 16.54 2.93 -8.32
N MET A 46 15.22 3.02 -8.58
CA MET A 46 14.21 3.12 -7.52
C MET A 46 13.88 1.74 -6.95
N ALA A 47 13.82 0.71 -7.82
CA ALA A 47 13.62 -0.67 -7.39
C ALA A 47 14.75 -1.16 -6.46
N GLY A 48 15.97 -0.66 -6.67
CA GLY A 48 17.14 -0.92 -5.84
C GLY A 48 18.11 -1.90 -6.53
N ARG A 49 19.33 -1.43 -6.78
CA ARG A 49 20.44 -2.17 -7.43
C ARG A 49 21.80 -1.75 -6.88
N GLY A 50 21.84 -1.20 -5.66
CA GLY A 50 23.04 -0.61 -5.08
C GLY A 50 24.15 -1.61 -4.74
N GLY A 51 23.81 -2.81 -4.27
CA GLY A 51 24.74 -3.87 -3.83
C GLY A 51 24.89 -5.05 -4.79
N ALA A 52 24.35 -4.96 -6.02
CA ALA A 52 24.27 -6.10 -6.93
C ALA A 52 25.65 -6.40 -7.55
N THR A 53 26.50 -7.11 -6.82
CA THR A 53 27.82 -7.53 -7.31
C THR A 53 27.60 -8.52 -8.46
N ASN A 54 28.05 -8.15 -9.66
CA ASN A 54 27.91 -8.96 -10.88
C ASN A 54 26.47 -9.39 -11.22
N ASN A 55 25.47 -8.56 -10.88
CA ASN A 55 24.11 -8.66 -11.42
C ASN A 55 23.40 -10.02 -11.17
N THR A 56 23.87 -10.80 -10.18
CA THR A 56 23.44 -12.20 -9.97
C THR A 56 23.02 -12.51 -8.53
N THR A 57 23.50 -11.76 -7.53
CA THR A 57 23.05 -11.88 -6.15
C THR A 57 23.21 -10.55 -5.41
N TRP A 58 22.25 -10.21 -4.55
CA TRP A 58 22.44 -9.20 -3.51
C TRP A 58 23.47 -9.72 -2.50
N ASP A 59 24.39 -8.86 -2.08
CA ASP A 59 25.45 -9.19 -1.12
C ASP A 59 24.99 -9.24 0.35
N GLY A 60 23.73 -8.85 0.62
CA GLY A 60 23.16 -8.81 1.96
C GLY A 60 23.66 -7.64 2.81
N ILE A 61 24.41 -6.69 2.24
CA ILE A 61 24.95 -5.55 2.97
C ILE A 61 23.86 -4.50 3.12
N VAL A 62 23.43 -4.27 4.36
CA VAL A 62 22.50 -3.20 4.74
C VAL A 62 23.26 -2.12 5.48
N LEU A 63 23.28 -0.91 4.90
CA LEU A 63 23.87 0.26 5.54
C LEU A 63 23.11 0.64 6.82
N PRO A 64 23.76 1.25 7.83
CA PRO A 64 23.10 1.67 9.08
C PRO A 64 21.84 2.52 8.86
N GLU A 65 21.83 3.36 7.82
CA GLU A 65 20.73 4.24 7.45
C GLU A 65 19.53 3.48 6.86
N CYS A 66 19.74 2.25 6.37
CA CYS A 66 18.72 1.39 5.77
C CYS A 66 18.20 0.31 6.74
N ARG A 67 18.52 0.38 8.03
CA ARG A 67 18.10 -0.62 9.01
C ARG A 67 16.56 -0.72 9.11
N PRO A 68 16.00 -1.95 9.27
CA PRO A 68 14.58 -2.14 9.49
C PRO A 68 14.08 -1.40 10.74
N ASN A 69 12.84 -0.93 10.69
CA ASN A 69 12.17 -0.27 11.80
C ASN A 69 10.69 -0.70 11.81
N PRO A 70 10.15 -1.22 12.94
CA PRO A 70 8.77 -1.70 13.04
C PRO A 70 7.69 -0.65 12.73
N ARG A 71 8.05 0.64 12.71
CA ARG A 71 7.13 1.74 12.33
C ARG A 71 7.07 1.98 10.83
N ILE A 72 7.99 1.43 10.05
CA ILE A 72 8.01 1.53 8.60
C ILE A 72 7.43 0.26 8.02
N LEU A 73 6.35 0.41 7.27
CA LEU A 73 5.63 -0.69 6.65
C LEU A 73 5.74 -0.59 5.13
N ARG A 74 5.73 -1.75 4.49
CA ARG A 74 5.65 -1.90 3.05
C ARG A 74 4.31 -2.53 2.68
N LEU A 75 3.75 -2.10 1.55
CA LEU A 75 2.63 -2.80 0.91
C LEU A 75 3.20 -3.87 -0.02
N ASN A 76 2.97 -5.14 0.30
CA ASN A 76 3.47 -6.26 -0.50
C ASN A 76 2.62 -6.56 -1.74
N ALA A 77 3.07 -7.48 -2.60
CA ALA A 77 2.40 -7.80 -3.85
C ALA A 77 0.97 -8.38 -3.68
N VAL A 78 0.62 -8.88 -2.49
CA VAL A 78 -0.72 -9.36 -2.13
C VAL A 78 -1.57 -8.31 -1.41
N LEU A 79 -1.17 -7.03 -1.49
CA LEU A 79 -1.87 -5.87 -0.93
C LEU A 79 -2.01 -5.91 0.61
N LYS A 80 -1.00 -6.45 1.30
CA LYS A 80 -0.92 -6.46 2.75
C LYS A 80 0.24 -5.59 3.24
N TRP A 81 0.01 -4.89 4.35
CA TRP A 81 1.04 -4.16 5.06
C TRP A 81 1.90 -5.12 5.90
N GLU A 82 3.21 -5.07 5.71
CA GLU A 82 4.20 -5.86 6.46
C GLU A 82 5.37 -4.98 6.89
N GLU A 83 6.12 -5.40 7.92
CA GLU A 83 7.37 -4.75 8.28
C GLU A 83 8.34 -4.84 7.11
N VAL A 84 8.90 -3.69 6.72
CA VAL A 84 9.77 -3.64 5.56
C VAL A 84 11.15 -4.22 5.87
N GLN A 85 11.63 -5.08 4.98
CA GLN A 85 13.00 -5.56 4.95
C GLN A 85 13.58 -5.31 3.55
N GLU A 86 14.88 -5.04 3.47
CA GLU A 86 15.57 -4.97 2.20
C GLU A 86 15.67 -6.38 1.57
N PRO A 87 15.46 -6.55 0.24
CA PRO A 87 15.07 -5.52 -0.74
C PRO A 87 13.55 -5.30 -0.81
N PRO A 88 13.04 -4.06 -0.69
CA PRO A 88 11.62 -3.77 -0.61
C PRO A 88 10.87 -3.95 -1.94
N HIS A 89 11.53 -4.24 -3.06
CA HIS A 89 10.84 -4.50 -4.34
C HIS A 89 10.90 -5.98 -4.75
N GLN A 90 11.39 -6.89 -3.91
CA GLN A 90 11.66 -8.28 -4.30
C GLN A 90 10.46 -9.03 -4.90
N ASP A 91 9.24 -8.79 -4.41
CA ASP A 91 8.00 -9.36 -4.93
C ASP A 91 7.23 -8.42 -5.89
N ILE A 92 7.70 -7.18 -6.08
CA ILE A 92 7.12 -6.18 -6.99
C ILE A 92 7.87 -6.18 -8.33
N ASP A 93 9.18 -5.93 -8.34
CA ASP A 93 10.06 -6.11 -9.52
C ASP A 93 10.59 -7.56 -9.56
N SER A 94 9.66 -8.51 -9.49
CA SER A 94 9.93 -9.96 -9.36
C SER A 94 10.69 -10.58 -10.54
N THR A 95 10.76 -9.88 -11.67
CA THR A 95 11.50 -10.36 -12.86
C THR A 95 12.99 -10.03 -12.82
N LYS A 96 13.44 -9.29 -11.79
CA LYS A 96 14.80 -8.79 -11.66
C LYS A 96 15.30 -8.96 -10.22
N ILE A 97 16.61 -9.04 -10.09
CA ILE A 97 17.24 -8.96 -8.76
C ILE A 97 17.06 -7.54 -8.24
N CYS A 98 16.40 -7.44 -7.09
CA CYS A 98 16.27 -6.22 -6.31
C CYS A 98 17.33 -6.22 -5.20
N ASP A 99 17.79 -5.04 -4.86
CA ASP A 99 18.84 -4.77 -3.88
C ASP A 99 18.45 -3.50 -3.09
N VAL A 100 19.37 -2.97 -2.29
CA VAL A 100 19.24 -1.69 -1.59
C VAL A 100 18.87 -0.59 -2.59
N GLY A 101 17.72 0.04 -2.30
CA GLY A 101 17.22 1.23 -2.96
C GLY A 101 17.21 2.44 -2.03
N PRO A 102 16.70 3.60 -2.49
CA PRO A 102 16.62 4.79 -1.64
C PRO A 102 15.49 4.71 -0.58
N GLY A 103 14.59 3.74 -0.71
CA GLY A 103 13.36 3.65 0.09
C GLY A 103 13.62 3.63 1.59
N MET A 104 14.52 2.76 2.07
CA MET A 104 14.74 2.66 3.51
C MET A 104 15.48 3.82 4.12
N ALA A 105 16.53 4.31 3.46
CA ALA A 105 17.23 5.52 3.91
C ALA A 105 16.28 6.72 3.98
N PHE A 106 15.41 6.89 2.98
CA PHE A 106 14.39 7.93 2.97
C PHE A 106 13.42 7.77 4.14
N SER A 107 12.80 6.60 4.31
CA SER A 107 11.80 6.40 5.36
C SER A 107 12.38 6.54 6.77
N ASN A 108 13.61 6.10 7.02
CA ASN A 108 14.30 6.32 8.29
C ASN A 108 14.61 7.81 8.54
N SER A 109 14.85 8.61 7.50
CA SER A 109 15.11 10.05 7.66
C SER A 109 13.87 10.91 7.93
N VAL A 110 12.67 10.40 7.59
CA VAL A 110 11.40 11.13 7.70
C VAL A 110 10.58 10.74 8.94
N LEU A 111 10.93 9.62 9.58
CA LEU A 111 10.37 9.16 10.86
C LEU A 111 10.74 10.07 12.03
#